data_AF-A0A950ITU2-F1
#
_entry.id   AF-A0A950ITU2-F1
#
_cell.length_a   1.000
_cell.length_b   1.000
_cell.length_c   1.000
_cell.angle_alpha   90.00
_cell.angle_beta   90.00
_cell.angle_gamma   90.00
#
_symmetry.space_group_name_H-M   'P 1'
#
loop_
_entity.id
_entity.type
_entity.pdbx_description
1 polymer ?
#
loop_
_entity_poly.entity_id
_entity_poly.type
_entity_poly.pdbx_seq_one_letter_code
_entity_poly.pdbx_strand_id
1 'polypeptide(L)'
;MQKKNAGNIVLVGLVLLNVLLWVIFGPHNDGSRPNFNRQLIAEIIASTAVVLLACALFLSTRLRSLEAYFGGLDQMYQTHKKAAMLAIFLLIFHFFAA
;
A
#
# COMPACT_ATOMS: atom_id res chain seq x y z
N MET A 1 -28.92 -4.36 1.28
CA MET A 1 -27.67 -5.15 1.41
C MET A 1 -26.57 -4.21 1.88
N GLN A 2 -26.17 -4.26 3.16
CA GLN A 2 -25.06 -3.43 3.65
C GLN A 2 -23.75 -3.95 3.04
N LYS A 3 -23.09 -3.14 2.20
CA LYS A 3 -21.76 -3.45 1.67
C LYS A 3 -20.76 -3.51 2.83
N LYS A 4 -20.37 -4.71 3.24
CA LYS A 4 -19.28 -4.91 4.21
C LYS A 4 -17.96 -4.58 3.51
N ASN A 5 -17.54 -3.32 3.63
CA ASN A 5 -16.29 -2.79 3.02
C ASN A 5 -15.11 -2.76 4.02
N ALA A 6 -15.22 -3.47 5.15
CA ALA A 6 -14.25 -3.40 6.23
C ALA A 6 -12.83 -3.73 5.76
N GLY A 7 -12.66 -4.76 4.91
CA GLY A 7 -11.36 -5.13 4.36
C GLY A 7 -10.72 -4.03 3.50
N ASN A 8 -11.52 -3.31 2.71
CA ASN A 8 -11.02 -2.19 1.91
C ASN A 8 -10.62 -1.00 2.80
N ILE A 9 -11.37 -0.75 3.87
CA ILE A 9 -11.04 0.30 4.86
C ILE A 9 -9.72 -0.04 5.55
N VAL A 10 -9.51 -1.30 5.94
CA VAL A 10 -8.24 -1.74 6.55
C VAL A 10 -7.08 -1.54 5.58
N LEU A 11 -7.23 -1.92 4.31
CA LEU A 11 -6.18 -1.76 3.30
C LEU A 11 -5.82 -0.28 3.09
N VAL A 12 -6.82 0.60 2.94
CA VAL A 12 -6.60 2.04 2.83
C VAL A 12 -5.97 2.59 4.11
N GLY A 13 -6.42 2.12 5.27
CA GLY A 13 -5.87 2.47 6.57
C GLY A 13 -4.40 2.13 6.70
N LEU A 14 -3.96 0.95 6.22
CA LEU A 14 -2.54 0.55 6.23
C LEU A 14 -1.68 1.44 5.32
N VAL A 15 -2.18 1.81 4.15
CA VAL A 15 -1.49 2.74 3.24
C VAL A 15 -1.36 4.13 3.87
N LEU A 16 -2.46 4.66 4.41
CA LEU A 16 -2.47 5.96 5.07
C LEU A 16 -1.59 5.98 6.31
N LEU A 17 -1.61 4.90 7.10
CA LEU A 17 -0.75 4.74 8.27
C LEU A 17 0.73 4.75 7.85
N ASN A 18 1.12 4.02 6.79
CA ASN A 18 2.49 4.04 6.29
C ASN A 18 2.95 5.46 5.92
N VAL A 19 2.13 6.20 5.15
CA VAL A 19 2.45 7.58 4.76
C VAL A 19 2.51 8.50 5.97
N LEU A 20 1.59 8.36 6.92
CA LEU A 20 1.56 9.15 8.15
C LEU A 20 2.80 8.89 9.01
N LEU A 21 3.26 7.64 9.10
CA LEU A 21 4.51 7.30 9.80
C LEU A 21 5.71 7.99 9.16
N TRP A 22 5.78 8.07 7.82
CA TRP A 22 6.82 8.85 7.15
C TRP A 22 6.74 10.35 7.42
N VAL A 23 5.54 10.92 7.52
CA VAL A 23 5.37 12.35 7.81
C VAL A 23 5.79 12.69 9.25
N ILE A 24 5.52 11.80 10.20
CA ILE A 24 5.83 12.04 11.63
C ILE A 24 7.27 11.64 11.98
N PHE A 25 7.73 10.49 11.50
CA PHE A 25 9.00 9.85 11.88
C PHE A 25 10.01 9.80 10.74
N GLY A 26 9.74 10.44 9.60
CA GLY A 26 10.67 10.50 8.48
C GLY A 26 12.00 11.15 8.87
N PRO A 27 13.08 10.83 8.13
CA PRO A 27 14.38 11.43 8.36
C PRO A 27 14.31 12.96 8.23
N HIS A 28 15.10 13.67 9.04
CA HIS A 28 15.24 15.11 8.91
C HIS A 28 16.30 15.47 7.86
N ASN A 29 16.07 16.55 7.11
CA ASN A 29 17.06 17.03 6.15
C ASN A 29 18.18 17.75 6.90
N ASP A 30 19.34 17.10 7.01
CA ASP A 30 20.56 17.64 7.62
C ASP A 30 21.39 18.52 6.66
N GLY A 31 20.93 18.71 5.42
CA GLY A 31 21.65 19.47 4.38
C GLY A 31 22.85 18.72 3.77
N SER A 32 23.17 17.51 4.25
CA SER A 32 24.32 16.73 3.79
C SER A 32 24.04 15.99 2.48
N ARG A 33 22.76 15.82 2.12
CA ARG A 33 22.32 15.06 0.94
C ARG A 33 21.73 15.99 -0.13
N PRO A 34 22.35 16.12 -1.31
CA PRO A 34 21.90 17.07 -2.34
C PRO A 34 20.52 16.74 -2.92
N ASN A 35 20.10 15.47 -2.88
CA ASN A 35 18.84 14.99 -3.43
C ASN A 35 17.88 14.43 -2.36
N PHE A 36 17.96 14.96 -1.14
CA PHE A 36 17.19 14.46 0.01
C PHE A 36 15.69 14.29 -0.28
N ASN A 37 15.04 15.31 -0.86
CA ASN A 37 13.60 15.29 -1.13
C ASN A 37 13.22 14.19 -2.14
N ARG A 38 14.05 13.98 -3.17
CA ARG A 38 13.83 12.94 -4.18
C ARG A 38 13.95 11.55 -3.54
N GLN A 39 14.99 11.35 -2.72
CA GLN A 39 15.19 10.11 -1.98
C GLN A 39 14.01 9.83 -1.03
N LEU A 40 13.57 10.82 -0.25
CA LEU A 40 12.44 10.70 0.67
C LEU A 40 11.16 10.27 -0.07
N ILE A 41 10.85 10.92 -1.20
CA ILE A 41 9.69 10.56 -2.03
C ILE A 41 9.84 9.13 -2.57
N ALA A 42 11.03 8.75 -3.05
CA ALA A 42 11.28 7.41 -3.57
C ALA A 42 11.10 6.33 -2.47
N GLU A 43 11.53 6.59 -1.23
CA GLU A 43 11.38 5.68 -0.10
C GLU A 43 9.91 5.54 0.36
N ILE A 44 9.15 6.64 0.38
CA ILE A 44 7.70 6.62 0.66
C ILE A 44 6.97 5.79 -0.40
N ILE A 45 7.28 5.99 -1.69
CA ILE A 45 6.66 5.24 -2.79
C ILE A 45 7.01 3.75 -2.70
N ALA A 46 8.30 3.42 -2.51
CA ALA A 46 8.76 2.04 -2.41
C ALA A 46 8.12 1.30 -1.23
N SER A 47 8.15 1.89 -0.03
CA SER A 47 7.55 1.27 1.16
C SER A 47 6.04 1.08 1.01
N THR A 48 5.34 2.05 0.43
CA THR A 48 3.90 1.93 0.14
C THR A 48 3.62 0.80 -0.84
N ALA A 49 4.44 0.65 -1.88
CA ALA A 49 4.33 -0.45 -2.83
C ALA A 49 4.52 -1.82 -2.15
N VAL A 50 5.49 -1.93 -1.24
CA VAL A 50 5.73 -3.17 -0.46
C VAL A 50 4.54 -3.51 0.43
N VAL A 51 3.94 -2.53 1.13
CA VAL A 51 2.73 -2.75 1.95
C VAL A 51 1.58 -3.28 1.09
N LEU A 52 1.33 -2.68 -0.08
CA LEU A 52 0.29 -3.12 -0.99
C LEU A 52 0.57 -4.52 -1.55
N LEU A 53 1.82 -4.84 -1.86
CA LEU A 53 2.22 -6.16 -2.36
C LEU A 53 2.04 -7.23 -1.28
N ALA A 54 2.42 -6.95 -0.04
CA ALA A 54 2.19 -7.84 1.10
C ALA A 54 0.69 -8.11 1.30
N CYS A 55 -0.14 -7.07 1.23
CA CYS A 55 -1.59 -7.22 1.29
C CYS A 55 -2.12 -8.05 0.11
N ALA A 56 -1.63 -7.82 -1.10
CA ALA A 56 -2.05 -8.59 -2.28
C ALA A 56 -1.68 -10.08 -2.14
N LEU A 57 -0.45 -10.40 -1.70
CA LEU A 57 -0.02 -11.78 -1.46
C LEU A 57 -0.88 -12.44 -0.38
N PHE A 58 -1.17 -11.73 0.70
CA PHE A 58 -2.05 -12.23 1.75
C PHE A 58 -3.45 -12.54 1.20
N LEU A 59 -4.05 -11.66 0.41
CA LEU A 59 -5.35 -11.89 -0.23
C LEU A 59 -5.32 -13.03 -1.27
N SER A 60 -4.17 -13.33 -1.87
CA SER A 60 -3.98 -14.44 -2.81
C SER A 60 -4.24 -15.82 -2.17
N THR A 61 -4.09 -15.92 -0.84
CA THR A 61 -4.35 -17.16 -0.09
C THR A 61 -5.82 -17.55 -0.04
N ARG A 62 -6.74 -16.64 -0.41
CA ARG A 62 -8.20 -16.86 -0.45
C ARG A 62 -8.79 -17.46 0.83
N LEU A 63 -8.35 -17.00 1.99
CA LEU A 63 -8.87 -17.45 3.28
C LEU A 63 -10.38 -17.19 3.40
N ARG A 64 -11.17 -18.25 3.59
CA ARG A 64 -12.63 -18.21 3.68
C ARG A 64 -13.14 -17.27 4.79
N SER A 65 -12.41 -17.17 5.91
CA SER A 65 -12.77 -16.27 7.01
C SER A 65 -12.65 -14.79 6.64
N LEU A 66 -11.80 -14.43 5.66
CA LEU A 66 -11.61 -13.05 5.24
C LEU A 66 -12.67 -12.57 4.25
N GLU A 67 -13.30 -13.49 3.53
CA GLU A 67 -14.29 -13.22 2.49
C GLU A 67 -15.41 -12.28 2.97
N ALA A 68 -15.90 -12.51 4.20
CA ALA A 68 -16.97 -11.74 4.80
C ALA A 68 -16.63 -10.25 5.01
N TYR A 69 -15.35 -9.90 5.11
CA TYR A 69 -14.88 -8.53 5.30
C TYR A 69 -14.77 -7.74 4.00
N PHE A 70 -14.69 -8.43 2.85
CA PHE A 70 -14.66 -7.82 1.52
C PHE A 70 -16.03 -7.84 0.83
N GLY A 71 -17.01 -8.55 1.41
CA GLY A 71 -18.36 -8.67 0.85
C GLY A 71 -18.51 -9.76 -0.20
N GLY A 72 -17.67 -10.80 -0.14
CA GLY A 72 -17.69 -11.96 -1.04
C GLY A 72 -16.35 -12.23 -1.73
N LEU A 73 -16.21 -13.44 -2.26
CA LEU A 73 -14.98 -13.90 -2.91
C LEU A 73 -14.60 -13.03 -4.12
N ASP A 74 -15.59 -12.64 -4.92
CA ASP A 74 -15.38 -11.80 -6.10
C ASP A 74 -14.83 -10.42 -5.73
N GLN A 75 -15.38 -9.79 -4.69
CA GLN A 75 -14.89 -8.49 -4.24
C GLN A 75 -13.48 -8.58 -3.66
N MET A 76 -13.18 -9.64 -2.90
CA MET A 76 -11.83 -9.88 -2.39
C MET A 76 -10.82 -10.03 -3.55
N TYR A 77 -11.19 -10.76 -4.62
CA TYR A 77 -10.36 -10.90 -5.81
C TYR A 77 -10.13 -9.57 -6.54
N GLN A 78 -11.18 -8.74 -6.64
CA GLN A 78 -11.06 -7.41 -7.23
C GLN A 78 -10.15 -6.50 -6.39
N THR A 79 -10.22 -6.56 -5.06
CA THR A 79 -9.33 -5.82 -4.17
C THR A 79 -7.88 -6.32 -4.30
N HIS A 80 -7.66 -7.64 -4.34
CA HIS A 80 -6.34 -8.22 -4.62
C HIS A 80 -5.75 -7.67 -5.93
N LYS A 81 -6.51 -7.73 -7.02
CA LYS A 81 -6.06 -7.26 -8.34
C LYS A 81 -5.73 -5.76 -8.33
N LYS A 82 -6.57 -4.93 -7.72
CA LYS A 82 -6.33 -3.49 -7.60
C LYS A 82 -5.10 -3.19 -6.75
N ALA A 83 -4.93 -3.87 -5.62
CA ALA A 83 -3.77 -3.70 -4.75
C ALA A 83 -2.46 -4.09 -5.44
N ALA A 84 -2.45 -5.24 -6.13
CA ALA A 84 -1.30 -5.70 -6.91
C ALA A 84 -0.95 -4.74 -8.06
N MET A 85 -1.97 -4.27 -8.81
CA MET A 85 -1.77 -3.33 -9.90
C MET A 85 -1.22 -1.99 -9.40
N LEU A 86 -1.76 -1.46 -8.30
CA LEU A 86 -1.26 -0.22 -7.69
C LEU A 86 0.16 -0.40 -7.16
N ALA A 87 0.48 -1.53 -6.52
CA ALA A 87 1.84 -1.83 -6.05
C ALA A 87 2.84 -1.82 -7.22
N ILE A 88 2.53 -2.51 -8.32
CA ILE A 88 3.39 -2.55 -9.50
C ILE A 88 3.54 -1.16 -10.13
N PHE A 89 2.45 -0.40 -10.22
CA PHE A 89 2.50 0.98 -10.71
C PHE A 89 3.42 1.84 -9.84
N LEU A 90 3.30 1.77 -8.51
CA LEU A 90 4.18 2.48 -7.60
C LEU A 90 5.64 2.03 -7.72
N LEU A 91 5.93 0.74 -7.94
CA LEU A 91 7.30 0.26 -8.18
C LEU A 91 7.89 0.84 -9.46
N ILE A 92 7.10 0.96 -10.53
CA ILE A 92 7.52 1.61 -11.77
C ILE A 92 7.84 3.09 -11.49
N PHE A 93 6.96 3.79 -10.78
CA PHE A 93 7.21 5.19 -10.39
C PHE A 93 8.45 5.33 -9.49
N HIS A 94 8.66 4.40 -8.56
CA HIS A 94 9.85 4.35 -7.73
C HIS A 94 11.11 4.24 -8.59
N PHE A 95 11.12 3.35 -9.59
CA PHE A 95 12.27 3.19 -10.49
C PHE A 95 12.66 4.50 -11.21
N PHE A 96 11.69 5.34 -11.59
CA PHE A 96 11.97 6.64 -12.19
C PHE A 96 12.32 7.73 -11.15
N ALA A 97 11.86 7.58 -9.91
CA ALA A 97 12.11 8.53 -8.82
C ALA A 97 13.42 8.26 -8.06
N ALA A 98 13.92 7.02 -8.06
CA ALA A 98 15.09 6.53 -7.31
C ALA A 98 16.43 6.90 -7.96
#